data_AF-A0A5K1HIM3-F1
#
_entry.id   AF-A0A5K1HIM3-F1
#
_cell.length_a   1.000
_cell.length_b   1.000
_cell.length_c   1.000
_cell.angle_alpha   90.00
_cell.angle_beta   90.00
_cell.angle_gamma   90.00
#
_symmetry.space_group_name_H-M   'P 1'
#
loop_
_entity.id
_entity.type
_entity.pdbx_description
1 polymer ?
#
loop_
_entity_poly.entity_id
_entity_poly.type
_entity_poly.pdbx_seq_one_letter_code
_entity_poly.pdbx_strand_id
1 'polypeptide(L)'
;HKYLVMELISTDLDDLMKQSRNARISMKSVLMIGLQVVDRLEALHRIGFLHRDVKPDNLAIGLNEKSRVIYLFDFGLAHPIGAERP
;
A
#
# COMPACT_ATOMS: atom_id res chain seq x y z
N HIS A 1 25.51 4.88 9.34
CA HIS A 1 24.28 4.13 9.00
C HIS A 1 23.21 5.08 8.52
N LYS A 2 22.34 4.67 7.59
CA LYS A 2 21.19 5.48 7.14
C LYS A 2 19.94 4.98 7.87
N TYR A 3 19.18 5.90 8.46
CA TYR A 3 17.93 5.59 9.16
C TYR A 3 16.81 6.43 8.57
N LEU A 4 15.60 5.87 8.53
CA LEU A 4 14.38 6.54 8.15
C LEU A 4 13.36 6.34 9.27
N VAL A 5 12.81 7.44 9.80
CA VAL A 5 11.74 7.42 10.79
C VAL A 5 10.46 7.85 10.08
N MET A 6 9.38 7.10 10.25
CA MET A 6 8.09 7.33 9.61
C MET A 6 6.94 7.08 10.58
N GLU A 7 5.74 7.47 10.18
CA GLU A 7 4.51 7.17 10.93
C GLU A 7 4.37 5.65 11.11
N LEU A 8 4.03 5.22 12.32
CA LEU A 8 3.73 3.82 12.59
C LEU A 8 2.37 3.46 11.96
N ILE A 9 2.38 2.45 11.09
CA ILE A 9 1.18 1.86 10.49
C ILE A 9 0.84 0.54 11.19
N SER A 10 -0.40 0.07 10.99
CA SER A 10 -0.84 -1.23 11.53
C SER A 10 -0.36 -2.38 10.63
N THR A 11 -1.05 -3.52 10.70
CA THR A 11 -0.78 -4.70 9.88
C THR A 11 -0.90 -4.42 8.38
N ASP A 12 -0.03 -5.05 7.59
CA ASP A 12 -0.17 -5.11 6.14
C ASP A 12 -1.32 -6.05 5.72
N LEU A 13 -1.69 -5.99 4.44
CA LEU A 13 -2.80 -6.76 3.90
C LEU A 13 -2.49 -8.26 3.79
N ASP A 14 -1.23 -8.66 3.65
CA ASP A 14 -0.85 -10.07 3.60
C ASP A 14 -1.11 -10.73 4.96
N ASP A 15 -0.63 -10.10 6.02
CA ASP A 15 -0.86 -10.56 7.39
C ASP A 15 -2.33 -10.43 7.80
N LEU A 16 -3.05 -9.39 7.34
CA LEU A 16 -4.50 -9.29 7.55
C LEU A 16 -5.25 -10.46 6.92
N MET A 17 -4.85 -10.90 5.72
CA MET A 17 -5.43 -12.08 5.07
C MET A 17 -5.16 -13.35 5.89
N LYS A 18 -3.93 -13.55 6.37
CA LYS A 18 -3.58 -14.73 7.19
C LYS A 18 -4.33 -14.77 8.52
N GLN A 19 -4.58 -13.61 9.13
CA GLN A 19 -5.35 -13.49 10.38
C GLN A 19 -6.86 -13.72 10.17
N SER A 20 -7.36 -13.55 8.94
CA SER A 20 -8.77 -13.74 8.63
C SER A 20 -9.18 -15.22 8.69
N ARG A 21 -10.39 -15.51 9.17
CA ARG A 21 -10.91 -16.89 9.27
C ARG A 21 -10.86 -17.57 7.90
N ASN A 22 -10.16 -18.70 7.82
CA ASN A 22 -9.91 -19.45 6.57
C ASN A 22 -9.15 -18.68 5.49
N ALA A 23 -8.34 -17.67 5.86
CA ALA A 23 -7.62 -16.81 4.93
C ALA A 23 -8.52 -16.12 3.89
N ARG A 24 -9.74 -15.73 4.28
CA ARG A 24 -10.72 -15.10 3.39
C ARG A 24 -11.14 -13.73 3.87
N ILE A 25 -11.04 -12.76 2.97
CA ILE A 25 -11.60 -11.42 3.11
C ILE A 25 -12.94 -11.37 2.36
N SER A 26 -13.93 -10.66 2.91
CA SER A 26 -15.24 -10.51 2.26
C SER A 26 -15.13 -9.73 0.94
N MET A 27 -16.02 -10.02 -0.03
CA MET A 27 -16.05 -9.28 -1.31
C MET A 27 -16.20 -7.77 -1.11
N LYS A 28 -17.03 -7.35 -0.15
CA LYS A 28 -17.19 -5.93 0.21
C LYS A 28 -15.87 -5.31 0.64
N SER A 29 -15.11 -5.98 1.51
CA SER A 29 -13.81 -5.49 1.96
C SER A 29 -12.79 -5.43 0.83
N VAL A 30 -12.76 -6.45 -0.05
CA VAL A 30 -11.89 -6.46 -1.24
C VAL A 30 -12.15 -5.24 -2.13
N LEU A 31 -13.42 -4.94 -2.42
CA LEU A 31 -13.79 -3.77 -3.24
C LEU A 31 -13.40 -2.45 -2.57
N MET A 32 -13.65 -2.32 -1.26
CA MET A 32 -13.29 -1.11 -0.50
C MET A 32 -11.78 -0.89 -0.43
N ILE A 33 -10.99 -1.96 -0.29
CA ILE A 33 -9.53 -1.91 -0.32
C ILE A 33 -9.07 -1.53 -1.74
N GLY A 34 -9.57 -2.23 -2.76
CA GLY A 34 -9.18 -2.02 -4.16
C GLY A 34 -9.38 -0.58 -4.63
N LEU A 35 -10.50 0.05 -4.27
CA LEU A 35 -10.76 1.46 -4.57
C LEU A 35 -9.68 2.37 -3.98
N GLN A 36 -9.32 2.18 -2.70
CA GLN A 36 -8.26 2.99 -2.08
C GLN A 36 -6.89 2.73 -2.69
N VAL A 37 -6.56 1.49 -3.04
CA VAL A 37 -5.29 1.15 -3.70
C VAL A 37 -5.16 1.89 -5.03
N VAL A 38 -6.23 1.91 -5.84
CA VAL A 38 -6.27 2.66 -7.09
C VAL A 38 -6.05 4.16 -6.83
N ASP A 39 -6.72 4.74 -5.84
CA ASP A 39 -6.53 6.15 -5.47
C ASP A 39 -5.07 6.47 -5.08
N ARG A 40 -4.40 5.57 -4.35
CA ARG A 40 -2.99 5.77 -3.95
C ARG A 40 -2.04 5.68 -5.13
N LEU A 41 -2.27 4.73 -6.03
CA LEU A 41 -1.47 4.60 -7.25
C LEU A 41 -1.69 5.79 -8.17
N GLU A 42 -2.94 6.27 -8.33
CA GLU A 42 -3.23 7.46 -9.11
C GLU A 42 -2.51 8.70 -8.52
N ALA A 43 -2.53 8.87 -7.20
CA ALA A 43 -1.82 9.96 -6.53
C ALA A 43 -0.29 9.89 -6.78
N LEU A 44 0.30 8.70 -6.72
CA LEU A 44 1.71 8.48 -7.03
C LEU A 44 2.04 8.76 -8.50
N HIS A 45 1.19 8.30 -9.41
CA HIS A 45 1.36 8.52 -10.85
C HIS A 45 1.23 10.00 -11.21
N ARG A 46 0.34 10.74 -10.53
CA ARG A 46 0.14 12.17 -10.75
C ARG A 46 1.37 13.00 -10.39
N ILE A 47 2.20 12.53 -9.45
CA ILE A 47 3.49 13.15 -9.12
C ILE A 47 4.65 12.59 -9.95
N GLY A 48 4.37 11.77 -10.95
CA GLY A 48 5.35 11.32 -11.94
C GLY A 48 6.17 10.11 -11.52
N PHE A 49 5.68 9.23 -10.64
CA PHE A 49 6.40 8.02 -10.24
C PHE A 49 5.55 6.76 -10.46
N LEU A 50 6.21 5.64 -10.75
CA LEU A 50 5.66 4.29 -10.68
C LEU A 50 6.15 3.62 -9.40
N HIS A 51 5.27 2.92 -8.68
CA HIS A 51 5.67 2.15 -7.48
C HIS A 51 6.52 0.92 -7.84
N ARG A 52 6.12 0.20 -8.89
CA ARG A 52 6.70 -1.05 -9.42
C ARG A 52 6.71 -2.27 -8.49
N ASP A 53 6.41 -2.14 -7.21
CA ASP A 53 6.29 -3.28 -6.27
C ASP A 53 4.96 -3.25 -5.50
N VAL A 54 3.84 -3.29 -6.23
CA VAL A 54 2.50 -3.27 -5.61
C VAL A 54 2.08 -4.70 -5.27
N LYS A 55 1.98 -4.98 -3.96
CA LYS A 55 1.60 -6.28 -3.41
C LYS A 55 1.00 -6.10 -2.01
N PRO A 56 0.31 -7.11 -1.45
CA PRO A 56 -0.31 -7.00 -0.14
C PRO A 56 0.65 -6.58 1.00
N ASP A 57 1.91 -7.00 0.94
CA ASP A 57 2.96 -6.67 1.92
C ASP A 57 3.29 -5.17 1.96
N ASN A 58 3.07 -4.44 0.86
CA ASN A 58 3.37 -3.01 0.73
C ASN A 58 2.11 -2.13 0.88
N LEU A 59 1.02 -2.73 1.37
CA LEU A 59 -0.25 -2.08 1.63
C LEU A 59 -0.67 -2.36 3.07
N ALA A 60 -0.96 -1.34 3.86
CA ALA A 60 -1.32 -1.51 5.26
C ALA A 60 -2.50 -0.67 5.70
N ILE A 61 -3.18 -1.12 6.74
CA ILE A 61 -4.25 -0.35 7.39
C ILE A 61 -3.64 0.67 8.35
N GLY A 62 -4.25 1.84 8.48
CA GLY A 62 -3.85 2.81 9.51
C GLY A 62 -4.14 2.34 10.93
N LEU A 63 -3.57 3.04 11.91
CA LEU A 63 -3.89 2.83 13.33
C LEU A 63 -5.12 3.66 13.75
N ASN A 64 -5.81 3.20 14.80
CA ASN A 64 -6.86 3.96 15.51
C ASN A 64 -7.94 4.52 14.56
N GLU A 65 -8.14 5.84 14.54
CA GLU A 65 -9.10 6.54 13.68
C GLU A 65 -8.81 6.37 12.18
N LYS A 66 -7.58 6.01 11.81
CA LYS A 66 -7.15 5.71 10.43
C LYS A 66 -7.29 4.23 10.07
N SER A 67 -7.92 3.39 10.90
CA SER A 67 -8.13 1.94 10.65
C SER A 67 -8.88 1.60 9.36
N ARG A 68 -9.55 2.58 8.75
CA ARG A 68 -10.25 2.42 7.46
C ARG A 68 -9.44 2.94 6.27
N VAL A 69 -8.25 3.46 6.49
CA VAL A 69 -7.37 4.04 5.48
C VAL A 69 -6.34 3.00 5.06
N ILE A 70 -6.18 2.80 3.75
CA ILE A 70 -5.10 2.00 3.16
C ILE A 70 -3.93 2.91 2.79
N TYR A 71 -2.76 2.56 3.31
CA TYR A 71 -1.47 3.18 3.01
C TYR A 71 -0.71 2.33 2.00
N LEU A 72 -0.03 3.00 1.06
CA LEU A 72 0.97 2.41 0.17
C LEU A 72 2.35 2.83 0.68
N PHE A 73 3.26 1.87 0.87
CA PHE A 73 4.60 2.12 1.37
C PHE A 73 5.64 1.23 0.68
N ASP A 74 6.91 1.42 1.06
CA ASP A 74 8.08 0.83 0.41
C ASP A 74 8.28 1.25 -1.06
N PHE A 75 8.83 2.46 -1.20
CA PHE A 75 9.20 3.03 -2.50
C PHE A 75 10.60 2.62 -2.95
N GLY A 76 11.20 1.55 -2.39
CA GLY A 76 12.57 1.13 -2.70
C GLY A 76 12.79 0.80 -4.18
N LEU A 77 11.72 0.37 -4.86
CA LEU A 77 11.72 0.11 -6.31
C LEU A 77 11.00 1.19 -7.12
N ALA A 78 10.60 2.32 -6.54
CA ALA A 78 9.90 3.37 -7.28
C ALA A 78 10.77 3.96 -8.40
N HIS A 79 10.13 4.44 -9.47
CA HIS A 79 10.84 4.99 -10.62
C HIS A 79 10.09 6.16 -11.27
N PRO A 80 10.78 7.25 -11.67
CA PRO A 80 10.13 8.34 -12.37
C PRO A 80 9.53 7.90 -13.70
N ILE A 81 8.34 8.39 -14.03
CA ILE A 81 7.68 8.20 -15.32
C ILE A 81 8.39 9.08 -16.35
N GLY A 82 8.84 8.47 -17.45
CA GLY A 82 9.52 9.18 -18.54
C GLY A 82 11.01 9.42 -18.32
N ALA A 83 11.59 8.94 -17.21
CA ALA A 83 13.04 8.81 -17.13
C ALA A 83 13.52 7.72 -18.10
N GLU A 84 14.49 8.04 -18.95
CA GLU A 84 15.20 7.03 -19.72
C GLU A 84 15.89 6.07 -18.75
N ARG A 85 15.81 4.77 -19.04
CA ARG A 85 16.55 3.77 -18.27
C ARG A 85 18.05 4.02 -18.53
N PRO A 86 18.90 4.08 -17.50
CA PRO A 86 20.34 3.98 -17.71
C PRO A 86 20.71 2.65 -18.36
#